data_AF-A0A6I9PPU4-F1
#
_entry.id   AF-A0A6I9PPU4-F1
#
_cell.length_a   1.000
_cell.length_b   1.000
_cell.length_c   1.000
_cell.angle_alpha   90.00
_cell.angle_beta   90.00
_cell.angle_gamma   90.00
#
_symmetry.space_group_name_H-M   'P 1'
#
loop_
_entity.id
_entity.type
_entity.pdbx_description
1 polymer ?
#
loop_
_entity_poly.entity_id
_entity_poly.type
_entity_poly.pdbx_seq_one_letter_code
_entity_poly.pdbx_strand_id
1 'polypeptide(L)'
;MGTVNPELKSYALGVLFLLLRLIGFIPPPLIFGMGIDSTCLFWSSVCGEKGACMLYDNVAYRHLYVSIAIALKSSAFILYATTWQCLRKNYRKYIKNSEGYLTPTELFASNVTLDNLGKEITQSPANRTKFIYNLEDQDMSDKMESVL
;
A
#
# COMPACT_ATOMS: atom_id res chain seq x y z
N MET A 1 12.84 -20.83 -25.45
CA MET A 1 12.72 -19.95 -24.26
C MET A 1 11.37 -19.27 -24.34
N GLY A 2 10.44 -19.59 -23.44
CA GLY A 2 9.08 -19.04 -23.50
C GLY A 2 9.05 -17.55 -23.17
N THR A 3 8.60 -16.73 -24.12
CA THR A 3 8.24 -15.34 -23.91
C THR A 3 6.95 -15.28 -23.10
N VAL A 4 7.07 -15.02 -21.80
CA VAL A 4 5.92 -14.82 -20.91
C VAL A 4 5.22 -13.51 -21.31
N ASN A 5 3.91 -13.60 -21.58
CA ASN A 5 3.08 -12.47 -22.03
C ASN A 5 3.19 -11.27 -21.05
N PRO A 6 3.44 -10.04 -21.53
CA PRO A 6 3.61 -8.85 -20.67
C PRO A 6 2.35 -8.51 -19.85
N GLU A 7 1.16 -8.82 -20.36
CA GLU A 7 -0.13 -8.61 -19.68
C GLU A 7 -0.23 -9.36 -18.34
N LEU A 8 0.27 -10.60 -18.28
CA LEU A 8 0.25 -11.41 -17.06
C LEU A 8 1.22 -10.90 -15.99
N LYS A 9 2.30 -10.21 -16.39
CA LYS A 9 3.26 -9.58 -15.46
C LYS A 9 2.63 -8.38 -14.75
N SER A 10 1.93 -7.52 -15.48
CA SER A 10 1.23 -6.36 -14.90
C SER A 10 0.15 -6.80 -13.90
N TYR A 11 -0.63 -7.83 -14.26
CA TYR A 11 -1.64 -8.41 -13.38
C TYR A 11 -1.03 -8.98 -12.09
N ALA A 12 0.04 -9.77 -12.20
CA ALA A 12 0.71 -10.38 -11.04
C ALA A 12 1.29 -9.32 -10.08
N LEU A 13 1.87 -8.23 -10.61
CA LEU A 13 2.39 -7.12 -9.81
C LEU A 13 1.26 -6.37 -9.10
N GLY A 14 0.14 -6.13 -9.77
CA GLY A 14 -1.05 -5.53 -9.17
C GLY A 14 -1.60 -6.37 -8.01
N VAL A 15 -1.75 -7.68 -8.21
CA VAL A 15 -2.21 -8.61 -7.16
C VAL A 15 -1.22 -8.67 -6.00
N LEU A 16 0.09 -8.71 -6.27
CA LEU A 16 1.13 -8.66 -5.23
C LEU A 16 1.03 -7.38 -4.40
N PHE A 17 0.85 -6.23 -5.03
CA PHE A 17 0.70 -4.94 -4.33
C PHE A 17 -0.56 -4.92 -3.44
N LEU A 18 -1.69 -5.41 -3.97
CA LEU A 18 -2.91 -5.53 -3.18
C LEU A 18 -2.72 -6.44 -1.97
N LEU A 19 -2.09 -7.60 -2.13
CA LEU A 19 -1.80 -8.52 -1.03
C LEU A 19 -0.86 -7.90 0.01
N LEU A 20 0.21 -7.23 -0.43
CA LEU A 20 1.12 -6.52 0.48
C LEU A 20 0.41 -5.41 1.26
N ARG A 21 -0.48 -4.66 0.61
CA ARG A 21 -1.26 -3.61 1.25
C ARG A 21 -2.23 -4.19 2.28
N LEU A 22 -2.91 -5.29 1.96
CA LEU A 22 -3.81 -5.97 2.89
C LEU A 22 -3.06 -6.49 4.12
N ILE A 23 -1.91 -7.14 3.93
CA ILE A 23 -1.07 -7.65 5.03
C ILE A 23 -0.38 -6.50 5.80
N GLY A 24 -0.16 -5.35 5.17
CA GLY A 24 0.39 -4.18 5.83
C GLY A 24 -0.64 -3.39 6.65
N PHE A 25 -1.91 -3.37 6.24
CA PHE A 25 -2.95 -2.54 6.86
C PHE A 25 -3.91 -3.29 7.80
N ILE A 26 -4.16 -4.59 7.58
CA ILE A 26 -5.17 -5.34 8.34
C ILE A 26 -4.62 -5.92 9.66
N PRO A 27 -3.41 -6.53 9.69
CA PRO A 27 -2.84 -7.05 10.92
C PRO A 27 -2.60 -5.99 12.01
N PRO A 28 -2.13 -4.76 11.72
CA PRO A 28 -1.95 -3.75 12.76
C PRO A 28 -3.21 -3.47 13.57
N PRO A 29 -4.36 -3.04 13.00
CA PRO A 29 -5.56 -2.74 13.78
C PRO A 29 -6.10 -3.97 14.51
N LEU A 30 -5.96 -5.18 13.95
CA LEU A 30 -6.36 -6.41 14.63
C LEU A 30 -5.50 -6.69 15.87
N ILE A 31 -4.18 -6.57 15.74
CA ILE A 31 -3.23 -6.76 16.85
C ILE A 31 -3.43 -5.66 17.90
N PHE A 32 -3.70 -4.42 17.48
CA PHE A 32 -4.03 -3.33 18.41
C PHE A 32 -5.32 -3.63 19.17
N GLY A 33 -6.36 -4.12 18.50
CA GLY A 33 -7.61 -4.54 19.15
C GLY A 33 -7.38 -5.62 20.21
N MET A 34 -6.70 -6.71 19.82
CA MET A 34 -6.37 -7.81 20.76
C MET A 34 -5.44 -7.36 21.90
N GLY A 35 -4.51 -6.45 21.61
CA GLY A 35 -3.61 -5.88 22.61
C GLY A 35 -4.37 -5.09 23.67
N ILE A 36 -5.33 -4.26 23.26
CA ILE A 36 -6.21 -3.51 24.17
C ILE A 36 -6.99 -4.48 25.07
N ASP A 37 -7.62 -5.51 24.49
CA ASP A 37 -8.39 -6.49 25.26
C ASP A 37 -7.51 -7.25 26.29
N SER A 38 -6.26 -7.57 25.92
CA SER A 38 -5.31 -8.29 26.79
C SER A 38 -4.78 -7.46 27.96
N THR A 39 -4.84 -6.12 27.86
CA THR A 39 -4.34 -5.20 28.89
C THR A 39 -5.45 -4.73 29.85
N CYS A 40 -6.66 -5.30 29.72
CA CYS A 40 -7.76 -4.99 30.59
C CYS A 40 -7.51 -5.49 32.02
N LEU A 41 -7.48 -4.57 32.99
CA LEU A 41 -7.35 -4.87 34.41
C LEU A 41 -8.71 -5.07 35.08
N PHE A 42 -9.72 -4.31 34.67
CA PHE A 42 -11.06 -4.34 35.28
C PHE A 42 -12.17 -4.35 34.22
N TRP A 43 -12.91 -5.45 34.19
CA TRP A 43 -14.10 -5.62 33.35
C TRP A 43 -15.33 -5.07 34.08
N SER A 44 -16.09 -4.20 33.43
CA SER A 44 -17.41 -3.81 33.95
C SER A 44 -18.38 -4.98 33.79
N SER A 45 -19.20 -5.26 34.80
CA SER A 45 -20.32 -6.20 34.68
C SER A 45 -21.63 -5.43 34.71
N VAL A 46 -22.45 -5.56 33.67
CA VAL A 46 -23.82 -5.02 33.65
C VAL A 46 -24.76 -6.20 33.70
N CYS A 47 -25.65 -6.23 34.69
CA CYS A 47 -26.61 -7.34 34.88
C CYS A 47 -25.97 -8.75 35.00
N GLY A 48 -24.71 -8.84 35.43
CA GLY A 48 -23.99 -10.12 35.58
C GLY A 48 -23.29 -10.62 34.31
N GLU A 49 -23.41 -9.91 33.18
CA GLU A 49 -22.67 -10.21 31.96
C GLU A 49 -21.40 -9.36 31.82
N LYS A 50 -20.36 -9.92 31.19
CA LYS A 50 -19.11 -9.21 30.90
C LYS A 50 -19.38 -8.07 29.91
N GLY A 51 -19.27 -6.83 30.39
CA GLY A 51 -19.39 -5.62 29.59
C GLY A 51 -18.03 -5.11 29.10
N ALA A 52 -17.94 -3.80 28.83
CA ALA A 52 -16.72 -3.16 28.38
C ALA A 52 -15.65 -3.09 29.50
N CYS A 53 -14.38 -3.07 29.10
CA CYS A 53 -13.28 -2.83 30.03
C CYS A 53 -13.23 -1.36 30.46
N MET A 54 -13.16 -1.10 31.76
CA MET A 54 -13.16 0.26 32.34
C MET A 54 -11.75 0.77 32.63
N LEU A 55 -10.81 -0.13 32.94
CA LEU A 55 -9.46 0.22 33.32
C LEU A 55 -8.44 -0.64 32.57
N TYR A 56 -7.57 0.03 31.81
CA TYR A 56 -6.50 -0.57 31.02
C TYR A 56 -5.13 -0.29 31.63
N ASP A 57 -4.24 -1.28 31.61
CA ASP A 57 -2.85 -1.08 32.00
C ASP A 57 -2.03 -0.43 30.86
N ASN A 58 -1.74 0.85 31.03
CA ASN A 58 -0.93 1.63 30.09
C ASN A 58 0.53 1.15 30.00
N VAL A 59 1.06 0.57 31.07
CA VAL A 59 2.45 0.09 31.12
C VAL A 59 2.57 -1.20 30.33
N ALA A 60 1.65 -2.15 30.57
CA ALA A 60 1.58 -3.39 29.79
C ALA A 60 1.36 -3.12 28.29
N TYR A 61 0.45 -2.19 27.95
CA TYR A 61 0.22 -1.79 26.56
C TYR A 61 1.47 -1.23 25.88
N ARG A 62 2.22 -0.35 26.56
CA ARG A 62 3.48 0.20 26.04
C ARG A 62 4.51 -0.89 25.80
N HIS A 63 4.66 -1.85 26.72
CA HIS A 63 5.61 -2.95 26.56
C HIS A 63 5.26 -3.85 25.38
N LEU A 64 3.98 -4.18 25.20
CA LEU A 64 3.51 -4.94 24.03
C LEU A 64 3.85 -4.22 22.73
N TYR A 65 3.47 -2.94 22.60
CA TYR A 65 3.76 -2.15 21.39
C TYR A 65 5.26 -2.08 21.08
N VAL A 66 6.08 -1.76 22.09
CA VAL A 66 7.54 -1.64 21.94
C VAL A 66 8.15 -2.99 21.56
N SER A 67 7.72 -4.10 22.16
CA SER A 67 8.21 -5.43 21.83
C SER A 67 7.93 -5.82 20.37
N ILE A 68 6.72 -5.53 19.87
CA ILE A 68 6.33 -5.80 18.48
C ILE A 68 7.16 -4.93 17.53
N ALA A 69 7.31 -3.64 17.84
CA ALA A 69 8.10 -2.73 17.04
C ALA A 69 9.58 -3.16 16.96
N ILE A 70 10.16 -3.61 18.08
CA ILE A 70 11.53 -4.13 18.12
C ILE A 70 11.64 -5.41 17.30
N ALA A 71 10.69 -6.35 17.44
CA ALA A 71 10.70 -7.60 16.70
C ALA A 71 10.64 -7.35 15.18
N LEU A 72 9.75 -6.47 14.72
CA LEU A 72 9.62 -6.09 13.31
C LEU A 72 10.87 -5.37 12.78
N LYS A 73 11.44 -4.44 13.55
CA LYS A 73 12.69 -3.78 13.16
C LYS A 73 13.85 -4.77 13.09
N SER A 74 13.93 -5.69 14.04
CA SER A 74 15.00 -6.69 14.09
C SER A 74 14.89 -7.66 12.92
N SER A 75 13.70 -8.14 12.58
CA SER A 75 13.51 -9.02 11.43
C SER A 75 13.86 -8.32 10.12
N ALA A 76 13.44 -7.06 9.94
CA ALA A 76 13.82 -6.25 8.78
C ALA A 76 15.34 -6.06 8.68
N PHE A 77 16.01 -5.75 9.80
CA PHE A 77 17.46 -5.61 9.83
C PHE A 77 18.18 -6.91 9.48
N ILE A 78 17.71 -8.06 10.00
CA ILE A 78 18.27 -9.37 9.66
C ILE A 78 18.09 -9.66 8.17
N LEU A 79 16.91 -9.42 7.59
CA LEU A 79 16.67 -9.60 6.15
C LEU A 79 17.55 -8.68 5.30
N TYR A 80 17.75 -7.45 5.73
CA TYR A 80 18.66 -6.52 5.06
C TYR A 80 20.11 -7.00 5.16
N ALA A 81 20.54 -7.46 6.33
CA ALA A 81 21.88 -7.98 6.53
C ALA A 81 22.10 -9.27 5.72
N THR A 82 21.13 -10.19 5.67
CA THR A 82 21.24 -11.44 4.90
C THR A 82 21.27 -11.17 3.40
N THR A 83 20.41 -10.28 2.89
CA THR A 83 20.43 -9.86 1.48
C THR A 83 21.74 -9.16 1.14
N TRP A 84 22.23 -8.26 1.99
CA TRP A 84 23.53 -7.61 1.83
C TRP A 84 24.68 -8.62 1.79
N GLN A 85 24.72 -9.57 2.72
CA GLN A 85 25.76 -10.59 2.79
C GLN A 85 25.68 -11.56 1.60
N CYS A 86 24.46 -11.97 1.20
CA CYS A 86 24.22 -12.82 0.05
C CYS A 86 24.64 -12.12 -1.25
N LEU A 87 24.27 -10.84 -1.41
CA LEU A 87 24.67 -10.00 -2.53
C LEU A 87 26.18 -9.84 -2.54
N ARG A 88 26.83 -9.51 -1.42
CA ARG A 88 28.29 -9.33 -1.37
C ARG A 88 29.05 -10.61 -1.73
N LYS A 89 28.57 -11.79 -1.30
CA LYS A 89 29.15 -13.09 -1.65
C LYS A 89 28.91 -13.47 -3.12
N ASN A 90 27.76 -13.12 -3.68
CA ASN A 90 27.36 -13.52 -5.04
C ASN A 90 27.48 -12.42 -6.11
N TYR A 91 27.87 -11.18 -5.76
CA TYR A 91 27.99 -10.03 -6.68
C TYR A 91 28.96 -10.34 -7.83
N ARG A 92 30.05 -11.06 -7.55
CA ARG A 92 31.00 -11.58 -8.55
C ARG A 92 30.37 -12.58 -9.54
N LYS A 93 29.28 -13.27 -9.18
CA LYS A 93 28.54 -14.23 -10.02
C LYS A 93 27.27 -13.64 -10.66
N TYR A 94 26.65 -12.63 -10.03
CA TYR A 94 25.39 -12.01 -10.48
C TYR A 94 25.53 -11.21 -11.79
N ILE A 95 26.67 -10.55 -12.05
CA ILE A 95 26.92 -9.85 -13.34
C ILE A 95 26.70 -10.78 -14.55
N LYS A 96 26.89 -12.10 -14.38
CA LYS A 96 26.71 -13.08 -15.45
C LYS A 96 25.26 -13.60 -15.62
N ASN A 97 24.37 -13.37 -14.65
CA ASN A 97 23.00 -13.91 -14.61
C ASN A 97 21.91 -12.82 -14.52
N SER A 98 22.27 -11.54 -14.52
CA SER A 98 21.35 -10.42 -14.21
C SER A 98 20.26 -10.12 -15.25
N GLU A 99 20.19 -10.85 -16.37
CA GLU A 99 19.04 -10.78 -17.29
C GLU A 99 17.82 -11.58 -16.81
N GLY A 100 17.94 -12.43 -15.78
CA GLY A 100 16.95 -13.49 -15.53
C GLY A 100 15.85 -13.26 -14.49
N TYR A 101 16.03 -12.40 -13.49
CA TYR A 101 15.11 -12.35 -12.33
C TYR A 101 14.80 -10.92 -11.87
N LEU A 102 13.73 -10.37 -12.45
CA LEU A 102 12.85 -9.29 -11.95
C LEU A 102 13.37 -8.49 -10.75
N THR A 103 14.01 -7.35 -11.03
CA THR A 103 14.66 -6.49 -10.06
C THR A 103 13.67 -5.63 -9.26
N PRO A 104 13.95 -5.33 -7.97
CA PRO A 104 13.18 -4.37 -7.16
C PRO A 104 12.98 -3.01 -7.84
N THR A 105 13.90 -2.62 -8.71
CA THR A 105 13.81 -1.41 -9.54
C THR A 105 12.60 -1.38 -10.47
N GLU A 106 12.13 -2.52 -10.98
CA GLU A 106 10.93 -2.60 -11.84
C GLU A 106 9.65 -2.39 -11.03
N LEU A 107 9.65 -2.87 -9.78
CA LEU A 107 8.58 -2.61 -8.82
C LEU A 107 8.55 -1.10 -8.55
N PHE A 108 9.64 -0.53 -8.02
CA PHE A 108 9.75 0.92 -7.73
C PHE A 108 9.41 1.84 -8.91
N ALA A 109 9.86 1.51 -10.13
CA ALA A 109 9.53 2.27 -11.33
C ALA A 109 8.03 2.22 -11.67
N SER A 110 7.36 1.09 -11.38
CA SER A 110 5.91 0.92 -11.57
C SER A 110 5.09 1.74 -10.57
N ASN A 111 5.57 1.95 -9.33
CA ASN A 111 4.95 2.90 -8.39
C ASN A 111 4.98 4.32 -8.98
N VAL A 112 6.14 4.70 -9.52
CA VAL A 112 6.40 6.04 -10.05
C VAL A 112 5.52 6.32 -11.27
N THR A 113 5.32 5.34 -12.16
CA THR A 113 4.39 5.51 -13.30
C THR A 113 2.93 5.56 -12.86
N LEU A 114 2.51 4.80 -11.83
CA LEU A 114 1.15 4.85 -11.31
C LEU A 114 0.84 6.17 -10.58
N ASP A 115 1.79 6.74 -9.84
CA ASP A 115 1.68 8.09 -9.26
C ASP A 115 1.56 9.17 -10.35
N ASN A 116 2.29 9.01 -11.47
CA ASN A 116 2.15 9.92 -12.61
C ASN A 116 0.79 9.78 -13.32
N LEU A 117 0.22 8.58 -13.41
CA LEU A 117 -1.14 8.37 -13.92
C LEU A 117 -2.20 8.93 -12.96
N GLY A 118 -2.01 8.79 -11.65
CA GLY A 118 -2.86 9.43 -10.63
C GLY A 118 -2.81 10.96 -10.72
N LYS A 119 -1.63 11.53 -11.04
CA LYS A 119 -1.48 12.95 -11.34
C LYS A 119 -2.14 13.36 -12.66
N GLU A 120 -2.03 12.57 -13.73
CA GLU A 120 -2.76 12.80 -14.99
C GLU A 120 -4.29 12.84 -14.74
N ILE A 121 -4.83 11.91 -13.94
CA ILE A 121 -6.25 11.90 -13.58
C ILE A 121 -6.63 13.09 -12.69
N THR A 122 -5.71 13.60 -11.86
CA THR A 122 -5.92 14.76 -10.98
C THR A 122 -5.67 16.10 -11.69
N GLN A 123 -4.97 16.11 -12.82
CA GLN A 123 -4.71 17.29 -13.66
C GLN A 123 -5.70 17.41 -14.84
N SER A 124 -6.27 16.27 -15.28
CA SER A 124 -7.36 16.20 -16.26
C SER A 124 -8.77 16.67 -15.79
N PRO A 125 -9.10 16.91 -14.50
CA PRO A 125 -10.36 17.57 -14.15
C PRO A 125 -10.40 18.96 -14.78
N ALA A 126 -9.28 19.71 -14.74
CA ALA A 126 -9.22 21.07 -15.28
C ALA A 126 -9.36 21.13 -16.81
N ASN A 127 -8.82 20.15 -17.54
CA ASN A 127 -8.95 20.10 -19.01
C ASN A 127 -10.32 19.57 -19.46
N ARG A 128 -10.94 18.64 -18.73
CA ARG A 128 -12.32 18.18 -19.03
C ARG A 128 -13.34 19.30 -18.84
N THR A 129 -13.25 20.07 -17.75
CA THR A 129 -14.20 21.17 -17.55
C THR A 129 -14.05 22.19 -18.68
N LYS A 130 -12.81 22.51 -19.08
CA LYS A 130 -12.54 23.43 -20.19
C LYS A 130 -13.11 22.93 -21.53
N PHE A 131 -13.06 21.63 -21.82
CA PHE A 131 -13.63 21.06 -23.04
C PHE A 131 -15.16 21.12 -23.05
N ILE A 132 -15.80 20.90 -21.90
CA ILE A 132 -17.27 20.99 -21.76
C ILE A 132 -17.74 22.44 -21.95
N TYR A 133 -17.03 23.44 -21.39
CA TYR A 133 -17.36 24.85 -21.63
C TYR A 133 -17.24 25.23 -23.11
N ASN A 134 -16.19 24.76 -23.81
CA ASN A 134 -16.03 25.03 -25.25
C ASN A 134 -17.11 24.34 -26.11
N LEU A 135 -17.64 23.19 -25.68
CA LEU A 135 -18.75 22.51 -26.36
C LEU A 135 -20.10 23.21 -26.12
N GLU A 136 -20.33 23.75 -24.93
CA GLU A 136 -21.54 24.52 -24.60
C GLU A 136 -21.58 25.85 -25.38
N ASP A 137 -20.44 26.54 -25.52
CA ASP A 137 -20.35 27.78 -26.32
C ASP A 137 -20.59 27.52 -27.82
N GLN A 138 -20.11 26.38 -28.33
CA GLN A 138 -20.29 26.02 -29.75
C GLN A 138 -21.74 25.63 -30.07
N ASP A 139 -22.42 24.90 -29.17
CA ASP A 139 -23.86 24.57 -29.31
C ASP A 139 -24.75 25.83 -29.16
N MET A 140 -24.37 26.79 -28.31
CA MET A 140 -25.13 28.04 -28.14
C MET A 140 -24.96 29.00 -29.34
N SER A 141 -23.77 29.03 -29.97
CA SER A 141 -23.53 29.83 -31.19
C SER A 141 -24.35 29.30 -32.38
N ASP A 142 -24.36 27.98 -32.60
CA ASP A 142 -25.10 27.36 -33.71
C ASP A 142 -26.63 27.46 -33.51
N LYS A 143 -27.11 27.45 -32.26
CA LYS A 143 -28.52 27.70 -31.94
C LYS A 143 -28.94 29.15 -32.13
N MET A 144 -28.04 30.13 -31.98
CA MET A 144 -28.40 31.54 -32.20
C MET A 144 -28.48 31.91 -33.70
N GLU A 145 -27.73 31.23 -34.57
CA GLU A 145 -27.85 31.38 -36.04
C GLU A 145 -29.10 30.71 -36.63
N SER A 146 -29.69 29.72 -35.95
CA SER A 146 -30.87 29.00 -36.47
C SER A 146 -32.22 29.60 -36.05
N VAL A 147 -32.22 30.60 -35.17
CA VAL A 147 -33.43 31.26 -34.64
C VAL A 147 -33.61 32.68 -35.21
N LEU A 148 -32.67 33.17 -36.02
CA LEU A 148 -32.72 34.46 -36.72
C LEU A 148 -32.92 34.25 -38.23
#